data_AF-A0A9D9CH61-F1
#
_entry.id   AF-A0A9D9CH61-F1
#
_cell.length_a   1.000
_cell.length_b   1.000
_cell.length_c   1.000
_cell.angle_alpha   90.00
_cell.angle_beta   90.00
_cell.angle_gamma   90.00
#
_symmetry.space_group_name_H-M   'P 1'
#
loop_
_entity.id
_entity.type
_entity.pdbx_description
1 polymer ?
#
loop_
_entity_poly.entity_id
_entity_poly.type
_entity_poly.pdbx_seq_one_letter_code
_entity_poly.pdbx_strand_id
1 'polypeptide(L)' 'MSINQQNLYLLLPSKMSWLATMLAEDRGISIVEAMKILYSSAFYARLADESTKLWHLGPVALYEEYQESL' A
#
# COMPACT_ATOMS: atom_id res chain seq x y z
N MET A 1 0.08 5.04 -22.19
CA MET A 1 -1.08 4.99 -21.28
C MET A 1 -0.72 5.77 -20.03
N SER A 2 -1.47 6.80 -19.67
CA SER A 2 -1.28 7.52 -18.41
C SER A 2 -2.09 6.84 -17.31
N ILE A 3 -1.52 6.75 -16.11
CA ILE A 3 -2.26 6.32 -14.92
C ILE A 3 -3.15 7.48 -14.47
N ASN A 4 -4.40 7.18 -14.13
CA ASN A 4 -5.40 8.10 -13.64
C ASN A 4 -6.38 7.35 -12.70
N GLN A 5 -7.34 8.06 -12.10
CA GLN A 5 -8.27 7.47 -11.12
C GLN A 5 -9.07 6.28 -11.68
N GLN A 6 -9.29 6.21 -12.99
CA GLN A 6 -10.02 5.12 -13.64
C GLN A 6 -9.21 3.84 -13.82
N ASN A 7 -7.88 3.88 -13.70
CA ASN A 7 -7.03 2.70 -13.93
C ASN A 7 -6.03 2.42 -12.80
N LEU A 8 -5.92 3.31 -11.80
CA LEU A 8 -5.05 3.14 -10.64
C LEU A 8 -5.27 1.82 -9.91
N TYR A 9 -6.53 1.35 -9.82
CA TYR A 9 -6.87 0.11 -9.13
C TYR A 9 -6.10 -1.13 -9.64
N LEU A 10 -5.62 -1.11 -10.88
CA LEU A 10 -4.82 -2.18 -11.47
C LEU A 10 -3.43 -2.34 -10.82
N LEU A 11 -2.91 -1.27 -10.20
CA LEU A 11 -1.59 -1.28 -9.55
C LEU A 11 -1.67 -1.66 -8.07
N LEU A 12 -2.84 -1.47 -7.44
CA LEU A 12 -3.00 -1.60 -5.99
C LEU A 12 -2.67 -3.01 -5.46
N PRO A 13 -3.07 -4.14 -6.11
CA PRO A 13 -2.75 -5.46 -5.58
C PRO A 13 -1.25 -5.71 -5.42
N SER A 14 -0.44 -5.30 -6.40
CA SER A 14 1.02 -5.45 -6.34
C SER A 14 1.64 -4.57 -5.25
N LYS A 15 1.15 -3.32 -5.11
CA LYS A 15 1.58 -2.40 -4.04
C LYS A 15 1.28 -2.99 -2.66
N MET A 16 0.07 -3.49 -2.47
CA MET A 16 -0.38 -4.10 -1.21
C MET A 16 0.38 -5.38 -0.88
N SER A 17 0.73 -6.18 -1.90
CA SER A 17 1.58 -7.36 -1.70
C SER A 17 2.96 -6.99 -1.16
N TRP A 18 3.57 -5.89 -1.62
CA TRP A 18 4.86 -5.43 -1.09
C TRP A 18 4.74 -5.01 0.38
N LEU A 19 3.74 -4.18 0.69
CA LEU A 19 3.51 -3.70 2.05
C LEU A 19 3.18 -4.84 3.00
N ALA A 20 2.39 -5.83 2.57
CA ALA A 20 2.03 -6.96 3.39
C ALA A 20 3.24 -7.82 3.75
N THR A 21 4.14 -8.08 2.79
CA THR A 21 5.38 -8.81 3.06
C THR A 21 6.25 -8.08 4.07
N MET A 22 6.48 -6.78 3.86
CA MET A 22 7.30 -5.97 4.76
C MET A 22 6.69 -5.88 6.17
N LEU A 23 5.37 -5.67 6.27
CA LEU A 23 4.67 -5.60 7.55
C LEU A 23 4.66 -6.94 8.30
N ALA A 24 4.50 -8.05 7.57
CA ALA A 24 4.53 -9.38 8.15
C ALA A 24 5.90 -9.71 8.76
N GLU A 25 6.97 -9.37 8.05
CA GLU A 25 8.35 -9.52 8.53
C GLU A 25 8.64 -8.62 9.74
N ASP A 26 8.28 -7.34 9.65
CA ASP A 26 8.55 -6.33 10.69
C ASP A 26 7.81 -6.62 12.01
N ARG A 27 6.58 -7.13 11.94
CA ARG A 27 5.74 -7.42 13.12
C ARG A 27 5.73 -8.89 13.55
N GLY A 28 6.38 -9.78 12.79
CA GLY A 28 6.34 -11.24 13.05
C GLY A 28 4.93 -11.84 12.97
N ILE A 29 4.08 -11.33 12.07
CA ILE A 29 2.69 -11.77 11.87
C ILE A 29 2.52 -12.50 10.53
N SER A 30 1.39 -13.19 10.35
CA SER A 30 1.12 -13.83 9.06
C SER A 30 0.84 -12.80 7.96
N ILE A 31 1.14 -13.16 6.71
CA ILE A 31 0.82 -12.33 5.53
C ILE A 31 -0.68 -12.00 5.44
N VAL A 32 -1.55 -12.92 5.88
CA VAL A 32 -3.00 -12.73 5.89
C VAL A 32 -3.42 -11.69 6.92
N GLU A 33 -2.80 -11.67 8.10
CA GLU A 33 -3.04 -10.64 9.11
C GLU A 33 -2.51 -9.28 8.66
N ALA A 34 -1.32 -9.23 8.06
CA ALA A 34 -0.76 -8.01 7.49
C ALA A 34 -1.69 -7.41 6.43
N MET A 35 -2.23 -8.23 5.52
CA MET A 35 -3.21 -7.81 4.52
C MET A 35 -4.46 -7.22 5.17
N LYS A 36 -5.03 -7.89 6.18
CA LYS A 36 -6.22 -7.38 6.90
C LYS A 36 -5.97 -5.99 7.49
N ILE A 37 -4.83 -5.79 8.14
CA ILE A 37 -4.42 -4.50 8.71
C ILE A 37 -4.35 -3.45 7.60
N LEU A 38 -3.61 -3.73 6.53
CA LEU A 38 -3.36 -2.77 5.46
C LEU A 38 -4.64 -2.36 4.73
N TYR A 39 -5.50 -3.30 4.33
CA TYR A 39 -6.76 -2.96 3.64
C TYR A 39 -7.75 -2.21 4.53
N SER A 40 -7.64 -2.33 5.85
CA SER A 40 -8.47 -1.58 6.81
C SER A 40 -7.90 -0.20 7.18
N SER A 41 -6.69 0.13 6.72
CA SER A 41 -6.00 1.37 7.09
C SER A 41 -6.48 2.59 6.31
N ALA A 42 -6.37 3.77 6.93
CA ALA A 42 -6.58 5.05 6.23
C ALA A 42 -5.56 5.26 5.09
N PHE A 43 -4.37 4.66 5.22
CA PHE A 43 -3.35 4.66 4.18
C PHE A 43 -3.84 4.02 2.88
N TYR A 44 -4.58 2.90 2.93
CA TYR A 44 -5.12 2.28 1.72
C TYR A 44 -6.06 3.21 0.95
N ALA A 45 -6.90 3.98 1.66
CA ALA A 45 -7.76 4.98 1.03
C ALA A 45 -6.95 6.07 0.31
N ARG A 46 -5.84 6.54 0.92
CA ARG A 46 -4.92 7.48 0.27
C ARG A 46 -4.21 6.86 -0.94
N LEU A 47 -3.73 5.63 -0.81
CA LEU A 47 -3.05 4.91 -1.90
C LEU A 47 -3.97 4.69 -3.11
N ALA A 48 -5.27 4.50 -2.87
CA ALA A 48 -6.30 4.37 -3.89
C ALA A 48 -6.78 5.71 -4.50
N ASP A 49 -6.33 6.84 -3.95
CA ASP A 49 -6.57 8.18 -4.50
C ASP A 49 -5.40 8.61 -5.37
N GLU A 50 -5.67 8.75 -6.66
CA GLU A 50 -4.66 9.07 -7.67
C GLU A 50 -4.02 10.44 -7.47
N SER A 51 -4.74 11.39 -6.86
CA SER A 51 -4.24 12.74 -6.60
C SER A 51 -3.06 12.75 -5.63
N THR A 52 -2.96 11.75 -4.74
CA THR A 52 -1.87 11.61 -3.77
C THR A 52 -0.56 11.18 -4.41
N LYS A 53 -0.61 10.57 -5.60
CA LYS A 53 0.53 10.02 -6.32
C LYS A 53 1.36 8.99 -5.53
N LEU A 54 0.85 8.43 -4.43
CA LEU A 54 1.53 7.41 -3.64
C LEU A 54 1.87 6.17 -4.47
N TRP A 55 1.05 5.87 -5.48
CA TRP A 55 1.28 4.78 -6.42
C TRP A 55 2.57 4.92 -7.25
N HIS A 56 3.20 6.10 -7.31
CA HIS A 56 4.51 6.28 -7.94
C HIS A 56 5.66 5.73 -7.08
N LEU A 57 5.47 5.62 -5.76
CA LEU A 57 6.54 5.23 -4.84
C LEU A 57 6.95 3.77 -5.04
N GLY A 58 8.25 3.53 -4.88
CA GLY A 58 8.81 2.17 -4.79
C GLY A 58 8.44 1.49 -3.46
N PRO A 59 8.72 0.19 -3.30
CA PRO A 59 8.30 -0.58 -2.11
C PRO A 59 8.74 0.02 -0.78
N VAL A 60 10.02 0.39 -0.66
CA VAL A 60 10.60 0.92 0.60
C VAL A 60 9.96 2.26 0.97
N ALA A 61 9.99 3.24 0.06
CA ALA A 61 9.42 4.56 0.31
C ALA A 61 7.90 4.52 0.58
N LEU A 62 7.18 3.59 -0.06
CA LEU A 62 5.76 3.39 0.21
C LEU A 62 5.50 2.81 1.61
N TYR A 63 6.38 1.93 2.08
CA TYR A 63 6.30 1.37 3.42
C TYR A 63 6.65 2.40 4.50
N GLU A 64 7.66 3.24 4.27
CA GLU A 64 8.01 4.37 5.14
C GLU A 64 6.82 5.32 5.29
N GLU A 65 6.19 5.74 4.17
CA GLU A 65 4.99 6.59 4.21
C GLU A 65 3.82 5.92 4.95
N TYR A 66 3.65 4.60 4.81
CA TYR A 66 2.64 3.87 5.59
C TYR A 66 2.95 3.94 7.09
N GLN A 67 4.21 3.72 7.49
CA GLN A 67 4.63 3.76 8.89
C GLN A 67 4.49 5.15 9.51
N GLU A 68 4.78 6.21 8.76
CA GLU A 68 4.60 7.60 9.20
C GLU A 68 3.12 7.99 9.37
N SER A 69 2.20 7.25 8.74
CA SER A 69 0.76 7.48 8.80
C SER A 69 0.01 6.70 9.90
N LEU A 70 0.73 5.90 10.70
CA LEU A 70 0.20 5.15 11.85
C LEU A 70 0.05 6.03 13.09
#